data_AF-A0ABD1BHJ0-F1
#
_entry.id   AF-A0ABD1BHJ0-F1
#
_cell.length_a   1.000
_cell.length_b   1.000
_cell.length_c   1.000
_cell.angle_alpha   90.00
_cell.angle_beta   90.00
_cell.angle_gamma   90.00
#
_symmetry.space_group_name_H-M   'P 1'
#
loop_
_entity.id
_entity.type
_entity.pdbx_description
1 polymer ?
#
loop_
_entity_poly.entity_id
_entity_poly.type
_entity_poly.pdbx_seq_one_letter_code
_entity_poly.pdbx_strand_id
1 'polypeptide(L)'
;MRISKDDEDVVRVIFNPSTGQYAILPPDLRTKTYRNYGGFLGFDPIGKQFKVLVLNYERDVDDELLYHILTLGTENVTWREIICPFTYGERSEKICINGVSYYIAADPDKE
;
A
#
# COMPACT_ATOMS: atom_id res chain seq x y z
N MET A 1 8.41 9.42 16.42
CA MET A 1 9.15 8.14 16.30
C MET A 1 10.57 8.45 15.87
N ARG A 2 11.61 7.88 16.50
CA ARG A 2 12.99 7.96 15.98
C ARG A 2 13.24 6.70 15.15
N ILE A 3 13.23 6.85 13.84
CA ILE A 3 13.77 5.86 12.89
C ILE A 3 15.24 6.27 12.67
N SER A 4 16.16 5.30 12.62
CA SER A 4 17.58 5.55 12.34
C SER A 4 17.77 6.18 10.95
N LYS A 5 18.91 6.85 10.76
CA LYS A 5 19.25 7.54 9.49
C LYS A 5 20.24 6.76 8.62
N ASP A 6 20.58 5.56 9.04
CA ASP A 6 21.53 4.67 8.40
C ASP A 6 20.79 3.86 7.31
N ASP A 7 21.39 3.66 6.14
CA ASP A 7 20.72 3.23 4.89
C ASP A 7 20.47 1.71 4.82
N GLU A 8 20.07 1.11 5.95
CA GLU A 8 19.71 -0.30 6.09
C GLU A 8 18.18 -0.47 6.13
N ASP A 9 17.65 -1.33 5.25
CA ASP A 9 16.25 -1.76 5.12
C ASP A 9 15.15 -0.81 5.66
N VAL A 10 14.51 -0.06 4.75
CA VAL A 10 13.29 0.72 5.05
C VAL A 10 12.12 -0.21 5.40
N VAL A 11 11.96 -0.53 6.68
CA VAL A 11 10.90 -1.42 7.18
C VAL A 11 9.53 -0.73 7.17
N ARG A 12 8.53 -1.39 6.57
CA ARG A 12 7.12 -0.99 6.63
C ARG A 12 6.49 -1.42 7.96
N VAL A 13 5.75 -0.54 8.62
CA VAL A 13 5.07 -0.81 9.89
C VAL A 13 3.60 -0.39 9.87
N ILE A 14 2.76 -1.08 10.63
CA ILE A 14 1.47 -0.56 11.11
C ILE A 14 1.71 0.03 12.50
N PHE A 15 1.15 1.21 12.77
CA PHE A 15 1.22 1.87 14.07
C PHE A 15 -0.20 2.14 14.60
N ASN A 16 -0.45 1.81 15.87
CA ASN A 16 -1.66 2.17 16.58
C ASN A 16 -1.40 3.44 17.40
N PRO A 17 -1.89 4.62 16.98
CA PRO A 17 -1.62 5.88 17.67
C PRO A 17 -2.29 5.98 19.06
N SER A 18 -3.33 5.17 19.32
CA SER A 18 -4.04 5.17 20.60
C SER A 18 -3.36 4.32 21.68
N THR A 19 -2.53 3.33 21.29
CA THR A 19 -1.78 2.48 22.25
C THR A 19 -0.27 2.64 22.15
N GLY A 20 0.24 3.34 21.14
CA GLY A 20 1.68 3.47 20.86
C GLY A 20 2.35 2.19 20.33
N GLN A 21 1.59 1.11 20.13
CA GLN A 21 2.09 -0.16 19.63
C GLN A 21 2.31 -0.12 18.11
N TYR A 22 3.24 -0.94 17.62
CA TYR A 22 3.44 -1.15 16.18
C TYR A 22 3.68 -2.62 15.86
N ALA A 23 3.45 -2.99 14.61
CA ALA A 23 3.80 -4.28 14.03
C ALA A 23 4.61 -4.06 12.75
N ILE A 24 5.68 -4.84 12.59
CA ILE A 24 6.46 -4.89 11.35
C ILE A 24 5.68 -5.69 10.31
N LEU A 25 5.64 -5.19 9.07
CA LEU A 25 5.06 -5.90 7.94
C LEU A 25 6.11 -6.77 7.23
N PRO A 26 5.70 -7.84 6.53
CA PRO A 26 6.61 -8.68 5.76
C PRO A 26 7.46 -7.88 4.73
N PRO A 27 8.76 -8.20 4.58
CA PRO A 27 9.77 -7.37 3.91
C PRO A 27 9.83 -7.55 2.38
N ASP A 28 8.97 -8.39 1.81
CA ASP A 28 8.95 -8.82 0.41
C ASP A 28 8.59 -7.69 -0.58
N LEU A 29 8.00 -6.58 -0.12
CA LEU A 29 7.87 -5.33 -0.90
C LEU A 29 9.19 -4.54 -0.99
N ARG A 30 10.29 -5.21 -1.33
CA ARG A 30 11.67 -4.71 -1.13
C ARG A 30 12.23 -3.88 -2.29
N THR A 31 11.48 -3.68 -3.38
CA THR A 31 11.91 -2.82 -4.51
C THR A 31 12.08 -1.36 -4.05
N LYS A 32 12.88 -0.58 -4.81
CA LYS A 32 13.17 0.81 -4.42
C LYS A 32 11.97 1.74 -4.58
N THR A 33 11.06 1.45 -5.50
CA THR A 33 9.89 2.30 -5.82
C THR A 33 8.77 2.20 -4.79
N TYR A 34 8.59 1.06 -4.12
CA TYR A 34 7.72 0.99 -2.94
C TYR A 34 8.14 1.94 -1.82
N ARG A 35 9.42 2.37 -1.73
CA ARG A 35 9.91 3.20 -0.61
C ARG A 35 9.24 4.57 -0.53
N ASN A 36 8.74 5.09 -1.65
CA ASN A 36 8.17 6.44 -1.73
C ASN A 36 6.67 6.53 -1.41
N TYR A 37 5.97 5.39 -1.29
CA TYR A 37 4.50 5.37 -1.21
C TYR A 37 3.96 4.61 0.00
N GLY A 38 3.23 5.33 0.86
CA GLY A 38 2.53 4.77 2.02
C GLY A 38 1.46 3.74 1.62
N GLY A 39 1.17 2.80 2.53
CA GLY A 39 0.11 1.81 2.38
C GLY A 39 -1.20 2.23 3.07
N PHE A 40 -2.33 1.69 2.59
CA PHE A 40 -3.66 1.95 3.13
C PHE A 40 -4.08 0.80 4.04
N LEU A 41 -4.26 1.06 5.33
CA LEU A 41 -4.95 0.13 6.21
C LEU A 41 -6.47 0.29 5.99
N GLY A 42 -7.14 -0.81 5.66
CA GLY A 42 -8.59 -0.87 5.49
C GLY A 42 -9.20 -2.10 6.14
N PHE A 43 -10.52 -2.10 6.32
CA PHE A 43 -11.29 -3.25 6.79
C PHE A 43 -12.11 -3.83 5.64
N ASP A 44 -11.95 -5.12 5.38
CA ASP A 44 -12.79 -5.89 4.46
C ASP A 44 -14.04 -6.38 5.22
N PRO A 45 -15.24 -5.85 4.95
CA PRO A 45 -16.45 -6.24 5.66
C PRO A 45 -16.98 -7.62 5.27
N ILE A 46 -16.56 -8.17 4.12
CA ILE A 46 -16.96 -9.49 3.64
C ILE A 46 -16.18 -10.56 4.40
N GLY A 47 -14.85 -10.45 4.41
CA GLY A 47 -13.96 -11.33 5.18
C GLY A 47 -13.82 -10.97 6.66
N LYS A 48 -14.40 -9.84 7.10
CA LYS A 48 -14.33 -9.31 8.48
C LYS A 48 -12.90 -9.14 9.01
N GLN A 49 -12.00 -8.70 8.14
CA GLN A 49 -10.55 -8.75 8.35
C GLN A 49 -9.87 -7.45 7.93
N PHE A 50 -8.80 -7.05 8.61
CA PHE A 50 -8.00 -5.89 8.21
C PHE A 50 -7.02 -6.26 7.09
N LYS A 51 -6.79 -5.32 6.17
CA LYS A 51 -5.87 -5.48 5.03
C LYS A 51 -5.02 -4.24 4.84
N VAL A 52 -3.80 -4.42 4.32
CA VAL A 52 -2.94 -3.33 3.86
C VAL A 52 -2.86 -3.36 2.34
N LEU A 53 -3.20 -2.26 1.68
CA LEU A 53 -3.00 -2.06 0.25
C LEU A 53 -1.74 -1.23 0.00
N VAL A 54 -0.88 -1.64 -0.92
CA VAL A 54 0.28 -0.88 -1.40
C VAL A 54 0.25 -0.85 -2.93
N LEU A 55 0.69 0.25 -3.53
CA LEU A 55 0.80 0.39 -4.99
C LEU A 55 2.27 0.24 -5.40
N ASN A 56 2.51 -0.50 -6.47
CA ASN A 56 3.72 -0.33 -7.26
C ASN A 56 3.54 0.87 -8.21
N TYR A 57 4.65 1.52 -8.54
CA TYR A 57 4.73 2.59 -9.53
C TYR A 57 5.86 2.35 -10.56
N GLU A 58 6.61 1.25 -10.44
CA GLU A 58 7.14 0.60 -11.64
C GLU A 58 5.91 0.14 -12.46
N ARG A 59 5.67 0.84 -13.58
CA ARG A 59 4.90 0.29 -14.70
C ARG A 59 5.69 -0.89 -15.21
N ASP A 60 5.05 -2.05 -15.26
CA ASP A 60 5.70 -3.27 -15.73
C ASP A 60 5.87 -3.25 -17.26
N VAL A 61 6.41 -4.33 -17.83
CA VAL A 61 6.71 -4.44 -19.27
C VAL A 61 5.52 -4.07 -20.18
N ASP A 62 4.29 -4.29 -19.72
CA ASP A 62 3.03 -4.05 -20.42
C ASP A 62 2.23 -2.82 -19.91
N ASP A 63 2.91 -1.84 -19.29
CA ASP A 63 2.35 -0.59 -18.72
C ASP A 63 1.32 -0.74 -17.57
N GLU A 64 1.14 -1.96 -17.06
CA GLU A 64 0.21 -2.25 -15.96
C GLU A 64 0.65 -1.67 -14.60
N LEU A 65 -0.34 -1.29 -13.77
CA LEU A 65 -0.12 -0.86 -12.39
C LEU A 65 -0.40 -2.00 -11.41
N LEU A 66 0.64 -2.50 -10.73
CA LEU A 66 0.51 -3.59 -9.75
C LEU A 66 0.13 -3.07 -8.35
N TYR A 67 -0.75 -3.81 -7.67
CA TYR A 67 -1.21 -3.52 -6.31
C TYR A 67 -0.96 -4.73 -5.42
N HIS A 68 -0.31 -4.51 -4.28
CA HIS A 68 -0.01 -5.54 -3.30
C HIS A 68 -0.96 -5.44 -2.10
N ILE A 69 -1.55 -6.58 -1.72
CA ILE A 69 -2.49 -6.70 -0.60
C ILE A 69 -1.93 -7.66 0.45
N LEU A 70 -1.76 -7.15 1.66
CA LEU A 70 -1.56 -7.97 2.86
C LEU A 70 -2.90 -8.20 3.55
N THR A 71 -3.13 -9.40 4.09
CA THR A 71 -4.24 -9.66 5.01
C THR A 71 -3.69 -9.87 6.41
N LEU A 72 -4.35 -9.29 7.41
CA LEU A 72 -3.90 -9.29 8.80
C LEU A 72 -4.74 -10.23 9.65
N GLY A 73 -4.11 -10.90 10.63
CA GLY A 73 -4.77 -11.84 11.54
C GLY A 73 -4.85 -13.28 11.02
N THR A 74 -4.28 -13.57 9.86
CA THR A 74 -4.01 -14.94 9.40
C THR A 74 -2.70 -15.47 9.98
N GLU A 75 -2.55 -16.79 10.11
CA GLU A 75 -1.30 -17.42 10.59
C GLU A 75 -0.16 -17.21 9.57
N ASN A 76 -0.48 -17.35 8.28
CA ASN A 76 0.40 -16.97 7.18
C ASN A 76 0.05 -15.55 6.72
N VAL A 77 0.96 -14.61 6.95
CA VAL A 77 0.82 -13.20 6.55
C VAL A 77 1.75 -12.96 5.36
N THR A 78 1.23 -13.15 4.15
CA THR A 78 1.95 -12.95 2.89
C THR A 78 1.25 -11.89 2.04
N TRP A 79 2.00 -11.16 1.21
CA TRP A 79 1.40 -10.27 0.23
C TRP A 79 0.87 -11.10 -0.95
N ARG A 80 -0.30 -10.71 -1.46
CA ARG A 80 -0.77 -11.11 -2.79
C ARG A 80 -0.69 -9.92 -3.73
N GLU A 81 -0.27 -10.16 -4.96
CA GLU A 81 -0.32 -9.20 -6.03
C GLU A 81 -1.70 -9.24 -6.73
N ILE A 82 -2.16 -8.08 -7.22
CA ILE A 82 -3.26 -7.95 -8.18
C ILE A 82 -2.93 -6.86 -9.19
N ILE A 83 -3.37 -7.03 -10.43
CA ILE A 83 -3.30 -6.02 -11.49
C ILE A 83 -4.41 -4.98 -11.27
N CYS A 84 -4.14 -3.70 -11.54
CA CYS A 84 -5.17 -2.67 -11.55
C CYS A 84 -5.93 -2.65 -12.88
N PRO A 85 -7.28 -2.62 -12.89
CA PRO A 85 -8.06 -2.40 -14.11
C PRO A 85 -8.03 -0.94 -14.60
N PHE A 86 -7.08 -0.12 -14.12
CA PHE A 86 -6.91 1.30 -14.46
C PHE A 86 -5.43 1.63 -14.64
N THR A 87 -5.05 2.16 -15.80
CA THR A 87 -3.67 2.58 -16.16
C THR A 87 -3.35 4.03 -15.76
N TYR A 88 -4.33 4.76 -15.21
CA TYR A 88 -4.28 6.21 -14.98
C TYR A 88 -3.27 6.62 -13.88
N GLY A 89 -2.07 6.97 -14.34
CA GLY A 89 -0.85 7.04 -13.55
C GLY A 89 -0.39 8.43 -13.12
N GLU A 90 -1.21 9.15 -12.35
CA GLU A 90 -0.68 9.94 -11.22
C GLU A 90 -1.79 10.21 -10.19
N ARG A 91 -1.43 10.14 -8.89
CA ARG A 91 -2.37 10.24 -7.76
C ARG A 91 -1.78 11.10 -6.63
N SER A 92 -1.80 12.42 -6.83
CA SER A 92 -1.21 13.43 -5.92
C SER A 92 -1.83 13.45 -4.52
N GLU A 93 -3.16 13.37 -4.41
CA GLU A 93 -3.88 13.34 -3.13
C GLU A 93 -4.90 12.19 -3.04
N LYS A 94 -5.08 11.68 -1.83
CA LYS A 94 -5.83 10.45 -1.52
C LYS A 94 -6.56 10.59 -0.18
N ILE A 95 -7.85 10.27 -0.13
CA ILE A 95 -8.70 10.38 1.07
C ILE A 95 -9.51 9.12 1.29
N CYS A 96 -9.77 8.76 2.55
CA CYS A 96 -10.62 7.63 2.93
C CYS A 96 -11.88 8.13 3.62
N ILE A 97 -13.06 7.79 3.07
CA ILE A 97 -14.37 8.18 3.59
C ILE A 97 -15.17 6.89 3.82
N ASN A 98 -15.59 6.64 5.06
CA ASN A 98 -16.38 5.46 5.45
C ASN A 98 -15.79 4.11 4.99
N GLY A 99 -14.45 4.01 4.93
CA GLY A 99 -13.73 2.81 4.46
C GLY A 99 -13.53 2.72 2.95
N VAL A 100 -14.09 3.64 2.16
CA VAL A 100 -13.87 3.75 0.72
C VAL A 100 -12.70 4.70 0.45
N SER A 101 -11.73 4.25 -0.35
CA SER A 101 -10.54 5.02 -0.72
C SER A 101 -10.73 5.75 -2.05
N TYR A 102 -10.59 7.06 -2.03
CA TYR A 102 -10.70 7.96 -3.18
C TYR A 102 -9.31 8.54 -3.50
N TYR A 103 -9.02 8.73 -4.78
CA TYR A 103 -7.87 9.50 -5.25
C TYR A 103 -8.23 10.32 -6.48
N ILE A 104 -7.52 11.43 -6.69
CA ILE A 104 -7.53 12.15 -7.97
C ILE A 104 -6.71 11.31 -8.96
N ALA A 105 -7.20 11.12 -10.18
CA ALA A 105 -6.52 10.42 -11.27
C ALA A 105 -6.32 11.38 -12.43
N ALA A 106 -5.11 11.44 -12.98
CA ALA A 106 -4.86 12.06 -14.28
C ALA A 106 -5.18 11.06 -15.40
N ASP A 107 -5.97 11.50 -16.38
CA ASP A 107 -6.17 10.80 -17.65
C ASP A 107 -5.16 11.39 -18.65
N PRO A 108 -4.10 10.66 -19.06
CA PRO A 108 -3.03 11.22 -19.88
C PRO A 108 -3.48 11.54 -21.31
N ASP A 109 -4.64 11.00 -21.73
CA ASP A 109 -5.20 11.20 -23.06
C ASP A 109 -6.21 12.37 -23.11
N LYS A 110 -6.33 13.18 -22.03
CA LYS A 110 -7.23 14.34 -21.95
C LYS A 110 -6.59 15.56 -21.28
N GLU A 111 -6.19 16.53 -22.10
CA GLU A 111 -5.99 17.93 -21.70
C GLU A 111 -7.31 18.63 -21.33
#